data_AF-A0A7Y5FP96-F1
#
_entry.id   AF-A0A7Y5FP96-F1
#
_cell.length_a   1.000
_cell.length_b   1.000
_cell.length_c   1.000
_cell.angle_alpha   90.00
_cell.angle_beta   90.00
_cell.angle_gamma   90.00
#
_symmetry.space_group_name_H-M   'P 1'
#
loop_
_entity.id
_entity.type
_entity.pdbx_description
1 polymer ?
#
loop_
_entity_poly.entity_id
_entity_poly.type
_entity_poly.pdbx_seq_one_letter_code
_entity_poly.pdbx_strand_id
1 'polypeptide(L)'
;MWLFLFTELLLFGGMFLVFAVYKFLHYEEFHKAAKELNTLFGALNTIILLTSSLTMALSITALQKKQKLLSIFFQIMTVMMALGFMVNKYFEWTAKISHGIYPGSEKLLDKGSGEILFFGLYYIMTGLHGLHVVIGVVLIAIMTVYTIKDVITHDNHVKLESAGLYWHLVDIIWIFLFPLFYLIS
;
A
#
# COMPACT_ATOMS: atom_id res chain seq x y z
N MET A 1 2.96 10.59 16.64
CA MET A 1 2.32 9.74 15.61
C MET A 1 1.53 10.60 14.62
N TRP A 2 0.50 11.33 15.04
CA TRP A 2 -0.31 12.18 14.15
C TRP A 2 0.47 13.14 13.24
N LEU A 3 1.48 13.84 13.75
CA LEU A 3 2.33 14.71 12.92
C LEU A 3 3.04 13.94 11.80
N PHE A 4 3.51 12.73 12.07
CA PHE A 4 4.15 11.87 11.06
C PHE A 4 3.12 11.37 10.02
N LEU A 5 1.92 10.99 10.45
CA LEU A 5 0.84 10.63 9.51
C LEU A 5 0.48 11.79 8.59
N PHE A 6 0.48 13.02 9.12
CA PHE A 6 0.24 14.22 8.33
C PHE A 6 1.35 14.47 7.30
N THR A 7 2.63 14.29 7.65
CA THR A 7 3.72 14.44 6.69
C THR A 7 3.64 13.42 5.55
N GLU A 8 3.25 12.17 5.86
CA GLU A 8 3.03 11.15 4.82
C GLU A 8 1.83 11.48 3.93
N LEU A 9 0.75 12.01 4.50
CA LEU A 9 -0.40 12.47 3.72
C LEU A 9 -0.04 13.62 2.78
N LEU A 10 0.83 14.55 3.20
CA LEU A 10 1.34 15.61 2.34
C LEU A 10 2.26 15.07 1.23
N LEU A 11 3.13 14.09 1.55
CA LEU A 11 4.01 13.45 0.57
C LEU A 11 3.22 12.81 -0.56
N PHE A 12 2.26 11.92 -0.22
CA PHE A 12 1.41 11.27 -1.22
C PHE A 12 0.43 12.25 -1.87
N GLY A 13 -0.10 13.22 -1.12
CA GLY A 13 -0.97 14.28 -1.64
C GLY A 13 -0.30 15.10 -2.73
N GLY A 14 0.96 15.48 -2.56
CA GLY A 14 1.75 16.16 -3.59
C GLY A 14 1.90 15.32 -4.85
N MET A 15 2.22 14.02 -4.70
CA MET A 15 2.32 13.10 -5.84
C MET A 15 0.99 12.90 -6.57
N PHE A 16 -0.13 12.82 -5.83
CA PHE A 16 -1.47 12.73 -6.44
C PHE A 16 -1.81 13.97 -7.26
N LEU A 17 -1.45 15.17 -6.79
CA LEU A 17 -1.63 16.42 -7.55
C LEU A 17 -0.81 16.40 -8.83
N VAL A 18 0.47 16.02 -8.75
CA VAL A 18 1.34 15.90 -9.92
C VAL A 18 0.75 14.93 -10.95
N PHE A 19 0.30 13.75 -10.50
CA PHE A 19 -0.36 12.78 -11.37
C PHE A 19 -1.63 13.34 -12.02
N ALA A 20 -2.49 14.02 -11.26
CA ALA A 20 -3.73 14.60 -11.76
C ALA A 20 -3.48 15.67 -12.85
N VAL A 21 -2.47 16.54 -12.65
CA VAL A 21 -2.08 17.55 -13.63
C VAL A 21 -1.56 16.90 -14.92
N TYR A 22 -0.63 15.95 -14.82
CA TYR A 22 -0.08 15.29 -16.03
C TYR A 22 -1.13 14.46 -16.75
N LYS A 23 -2.05 13.82 -16.02
CA LYS A 23 -3.19 13.13 -16.63
C LYS A 23 -4.11 14.08 -17.39
N PHE A 24 -4.37 15.27 -16.86
CA PHE A 24 -5.17 16.27 -17.56
C PHE A 24 -4.49 16.76 -18.85
N LEU A 25 -3.16 16.90 -18.82
CA LEU A 25 -2.37 17.33 -19.98
C LEU A 25 -2.20 16.24 -21.04
N HIS A 26 -2.13 14.97 -20.65
CA HIS A 26 -1.83 13.82 -21.53
C HIS A 26 -2.91 12.73 -21.48
N TYR A 27 -4.19 13.13 -21.53
CA TYR A 27 -5.34 12.25 -21.28
C TYR A 27 -5.33 10.96 -22.11
N GLU A 28 -5.15 11.04 -23.44
CA GLU A 28 -5.21 9.85 -24.31
C GLU A 28 -4.07 8.87 -24.06
N GLU A 29 -2.86 9.36 -23.81
CA GLU A 29 -1.68 8.54 -23.56
C GLU A 29 -1.77 7.86 -22.19
N PHE A 30 -2.28 8.57 -21.17
CA PHE A 30 -2.57 7.98 -19.86
C PHE A 30 -3.63 6.88 -19.95
N HIS A 31 -4.67 7.07 -20.75
CA HIS A 31 -5.71 6.05 -20.96
C HIS A 31 -5.19 4.79 -21.68
N LYS A 32 -4.26 4.97 -22.63
CA LYS A 32 -3.60 3.83 -23.30
C LYS A 32 -2.71 3.06 -22.33
N ALA A 33 -1.85 3.76 -21.57
CA ALA A 33 -0.95 3.13 -20.61
C ALA A 33 -1.71 2.40 -19.50
N ALA A 34 -2.82 2.96 -19.05
CA ALA A 34 -3.70 2.38 -18.05
C ALA A 34 -4.30 1.03 -18.44
N LYS A 35 -4.69 0.86 -19.71
CA LYS A 35 -5.23 -0.41 -20.22
C LYS A 35 -4.21 -1.54 -20.20
N GLU A 36 -2.92 -1.23 -20.13
CA GLU A 36 -1.92 -2.26 -19.97
C GLU A 36 -1.88 -2.83 -18.53
N LEU A 37 -2.50 -2.16 -17.54
CA LEU A 37 -2.60 -2.67 -16.18
C LEU A 37 -3.75 -3.67 -16.04
N ASN A 38 -3.52 -4.69 -15.23
CA ASN A 38 -4.53 -5.70 -14.97
C ASN A 38 -5.36 -5.32 -13.73
N THR A 39 -6.61 -4.93 -13.97
CA THR A 39 -7.56 -4.50 -12.95
C THR A 39 -7.90 -5.58 -11.94
N LEU A 40 -7.86 -6.87 -12.32
CA LEU A 40 -8.15 -7.99 -11.43
C LEU A 40 -7.07 -8.12 -10.34
N PHE A 41 -5.79 -8.03 -10.73
CA PHE A 41 -4.68 -8.06 -9.76
C PHE A 41 -4.73 -6.85 -8.80
N GLY A 42 -5.08 -5.67 -9.32
CA GLY A 42 -5.32 -4.48 -8.50
C GLY A 42 -6.50 -4.65 -7.52
N ALA A 43 -7.62 -5.19 -7.98
CA ALA A 43 -8.82 -5.41 -7.16
C ALA A 43 -8.58 -6.43 -6.04
N LEU A 44 -7.90 -7.55 -6.35
CA LEU A 44 -7.51 -8.55 -5.36
C LEU A 44 -6.63 -7.94 -4.27
N ASN A 45 -5.66 -7.11 -4.65
CA ASN A 45 -4.81 -6.38 -3.69
C ASN A 45 -5.60 -5.45 -2.78
N THR A 46 -6.58 -4.74 -3.32
CA THR A 46 -7.46 -3.88 -2.54
C THR A 46 -8.28 -4.68 -1.53
N ILE A 47 -8.85 -5.82 -1.93
CA ILE A 47 -9.59 -6.70 -1.00
C ILE A 47 -8.66 -7.21 0.12
N ILE A 48 -7.45 -7.63 -0.23
CA ILE A 48 -6.46 -8.12 0.73
C ILE A 48 -6.10 -7.03 1.76
N LEU A 49 -5.83 -5.81 1.31
CA LEU A 49 -5.43 -4.71 2.20
C LEU A 49 -6.58 -4.23 3.09
N LEU A 50 -7.79 -4.07 2.54
CA LEU A 50 -8.98 -3.71 3.32
C LEU A 50 -9.28 -4.76 4.40
N THR A 51 -9.15 -6.04 4.07
CA THR A 51 -9.34 -7.13 5.03
C THR A 51 -8.24 -7.12 6.09
N SER A 52 -6.99 -6.86 5.71
CA SER A 52 -5.84 -6.74 6.63
C SER A 52 -5.99 -5.55 7.59
N SER A 53 -6.52 -4.43 7.10
CA SER A 53 -6.87 -3.25 7.88
C SER A 53 -7.94 -3.58 8.92
N LEU A 54 -9.00 -4.30 8.51
CA LEU A 54 -10.02 -4.80 9.44
C LEU A 54 -9.44 -5.73 10.51
N THR A 55 -8.58 -6.69 10.14
CA THR A 55 -7.95 -7.59 11.14
C THR A 55 -7.08 -6.81 12.12
N MET A 56 -6.38 -5.76 11.68
CA MET A 56 -5.60 -4.92 12.58
C MET A 56 -6.48 -4.19 13.59
N ALA A 57 -7.62 -3.62 13.17
CA ALA A 57 -8.57 -2.98 14.07
C ALA A 57 -9.14 -3.98 15.10
N LEU A 58 -9.54 -5.17 14.63
CA LEU A 58 -10.03 -6.25 15.50
C LEU A 58 -8.97 -6.70 16.51
N SER A 59 -7.68 -6.66 16.14
CA SER A 59 -6.59 -7.01 17.04
C SER A 59 -6.49 -6.06 18.25
N ILE A 60 -6.71 -4.77 18.03
CA ILE A 60 -6.68 -3.74 19.08
C ILE A 60 -7.89 -3.91 19.99
N THR A 61 -9.09 -4.10 19.42
CA THR A 61 -10.30 -4.36 20.21
C THR A 61 -10.19 -5.65 21.03
N ALA A 62 -9.62 -6.72 20.47
CA ALA A 62 -9.39 -7.97 21.20
C ALA A 62 -8.44 -7.76 22.39
N LEU A 63 -7.38 -6.96 22.22
CA LEU A 63 -6.46 -6.63 23.29
C LEU A 63 -7.14 -5.81 24.40
N GLN A 64 -7.97 -4.83 24.04
CA GLN A 64 -8.81 -4.05 24.97
C GLN A 64 -9.86 -4.91 25.69
N LYS A 65 -10.30 -6.02 25.09
CA LYS A 65 -11.18 -7.00 25.76
C LYS A 65 -10.42 -8.04 26.60
N LYS A 66 -9.11 -7.85 26.82
CA LYS A 66 -8.21 -8.80 27.51
C LYS A 66 -8.10 -10.16 26.81
N GLN A 67 -8.47 -10.26 25.53
CA GLN A 67 -8.39 -11.47 24.72
C GLN A 67 -7.06 -11.50 23.96
N LYS A 68 -5.96 -11.71 24.70
CA LYS A 68 -4.58 -11.68 24.18
C LYS A 68 -4.37 -12.60 22.97
N LEU A 69 -4.79 -13.86 23.06
CA LEU A 69 -4.59 -14.85 21.99
C LEU A 69 -5.31 -14.44 20.70
N LEU A 70 -6.51 -13.88 20.82
CA LEU A 70 -7.27 -13.39 19.68
C LEU A 70 -6.60 -12.16 19.05
N SER A 71 -6.04 -11.25 19.86
CA SER A 71 -5.25 -10.12 19.36
C SER A 71 -4.04 -10.60 18.55
N ILE A 72 -3.26 -11.56 19.08
CA ILE A 72 -2.09 -12.12 18.40
C ILE A 72 -2.51 -12.79 17.08
N PHE A 73 -3.58 -13.58 17.08
CA PHE A 73 -4.11 -14.21 15.87
C PHE A 73 -4.42 -13.19 14.77
N PHE A 74 -5.11 -12.11 15.12
CA PHE A 74 -5.43 -11.06 14.16
C PHE A 74 -4.20 -10.31 13.65
N GLN A 75 -3.22 -10.02 14.51
CA GLN A 75 -1.97 -9.38 14.06
C GLN A 75 -1.18 -10.27 13.08
N ILE A 76 -1.13 -11.58 13.33
CA ILE A 76 -0.50 -12.55 12.41
C ILE A 76 -1.26 -12.59 11.08
N MET A 77 -2.60 -12.61 11.11
CA MET A 77 -3.41 -12.52 9.88
C MET A 77 -3.09 -11.25 9.09
N THR A 78 -3.01 -10.10 9.76
CA THR A 78 -2.66 -8.81 9.14
C THR A 78 -1.32 -8.90 8.40
N VAL A 79 -0.29 -9.45 9.05
CA VAL A 79 1.05 -9.66 8.46
C VAL A 79 1.01 -10.59 7.25
N MET A 80 0.29 -11.72 7.36
CA MET A 80 0.19 -12.69 6.26
C MET A 80 -0.51 -12.09 5.03
N MET A 81 -1.58 -11.34 5.23
CA MET A 81 -2.29 -10.65 4.15
C MET A 81 -1.40 -9.59 3.49
N ALA A 82 -0.65 -8.81 4.28
CA ALA A 82 0.29 -7.83 3.77
C ALA A 82 1.41 -8.44 2.92
N LEU A 83 1.95 -9.59 3.35
CA LEU A 83 2.93 -10.33 2.56
C LEU A 83 2.30 -10.84 1.25
N GLY A 84 1.04 -11.29 1.28
CA GLY A 84 0.29 -11.66 0.09
C GLY A 84 0.16 -10.50 -0.91
N PHE A 85 -0.12 -9.29 -0.44
CA PHE A 85 -0.11 -8.07 -1.26
C PHE A 85 1.25 -7.82 -1.91
N MET A 86 2.34 -7.91 -1.14
CA MET A 86 3.70 -7.71 -1.65
C MET A 86 4.10 -8.76 -2.69
N VAL A 87 3.73 -10.02 -2.50
CA VAL A 87 3.98 -11.11 -3.46
C VAL A 87 3.23 -10.85 -4.76
N ASN A 88 1.94 -10.48 -4.68
CA ASN A 88 1.17 -10.15 -5.88
C ASN A 88 1.79 -8.98 -6.65
N LYS A 89 2.23 -7.93 -5.92
CA LYS A 89 2.93 -6.79 -6.53
C LYS A 89 4.25 -7.16 -7.18
N TYR A 90 5.02 -8.04 -6.56
CA TYR A 90 6.26 -8.55 -7.14
C TYR A 90 6.03 -9.22 -8.50
N PHE A 91 4.98 -10.04 -8.63
CA PHE A 91 4.63 -10.68 -9.91
C PHE A 91 4.19 -9.65 -10.96
N GLU A 92 3.37 -8.67 -10.58
CA GLU A 92 2.93 -7.62 -11.50
C GLU A 92 4.10 -6.80 -12.05
N TRP A 93 5.02 -6.38 -11.18
CA TRP A 93 6.21 -5.63 -11.59
C TRP A 93 7.16 -6.48 -12.43
N THR A 94 7.40 -7.73 -12.04
CA THR A 94 8.29 -8.64 -12.80
C THR A 94 7.74 -8.86 -14.20
N ALA A 95 6.43 -9.06 -14.33
CA ALA A 95 5.78 -9.16 -15.64
C ALA A 95 5.96 -7.89 -16.47
N LYS A 96 5.87 -6.69 -15.88
CA LYS A 96 6.07 -5.43 -16.61
C LYS A 96 7.52 -5.21 -17.04
N ILE A 97 8.46 -5.53 -16.15
CA ILE A 97 9.89 -5.48 -16.44
C ILE A 97 10.25 -6.47 -17.54
N SER A 98 9.69 -7.69 -17.55
CA SER A 98 9.95 -8.68 -18.61
C SER A 98 9.41 -8.24 -19.98
N HIS A 99 8.34 -7.44 -20.02
CA HIS A 99 7.88 -6.82 -21.27
C HIS A 99 8.77 -5.64 -21.72
N GLY A 100 9.76 -5.25 -20.92
CA GLY A 100 10.68 -4.15 -21.18
C GLY A 100 10.08 -2.79 -20.82
N ILE A 101 9.09 -2.75 -19.92
CA ILE A 101 8.46 -1.51 -19.44
C ILE A 101 9.02 -1.21 -18.06
N TYR A 102 10.20 -0.58 -18.01
CA TYR A 102 10.82 -0.11 -16.77
C TYR A 102 11.41 1.30 -16.97
N PRO A 103 11.59 2.09 -15.89
CA PRO A 103 12.16 3.43 -16.00
C PRO A 103 13.53 3.40 -16.69
N GLY A 104 13.66 4.12 -17.82
CA GLY A 104 14.90 4.16 -18.62
C GLY A 104 15.09 3.01 -19.62
N SER A 105 14.08 2.16 -19.85
CA SER A 105 14.11 1.15 -20.91
C SER A 105 13.93 1.76 -22.30
N GLU A 106 14.62 1.22 -23.31
CA GLU A 106 14.49 1.68 -24.71
C GLU A 106 13.05 1.58 -25.22
N LYS A 107 12.34 0.50 -24.87
CA LYS A 107 10.92 0.31 -25.25
C LYS A 107 9.96 1.30 -24.59
N LEU A 108 10.26 1.76 -23.38
CA LEU A 108 9.46 2.81 -22.74
C LEU A 108 9.80 4.17 -23.36
N LEU A 109 11.07 4.45 -23.63
CA LEU A 109 11.53 5.69 -24.24
C LEU A 109 11.05 5.87 -25.69
N ASP A 110 10.74 4.77 -26.39
CA ASP A 110 10.13 4.77 -27.73
C ASP A 110 8.61 5.08 -27.70
N LYS A 111 7.97 5.04 -26.53
CA LYS A 111 6.55 5.38 -26.37
C LYS A 111 6.34 6.91 -26.29
N GLY A 112 5.07 7.33 -26.36
CA GLY A 112 4.67 8.72 -26.18
C GLY A 112 5.09 9.29 -24.82
N SER A 113 5.37 10.60 -24.78
CA SER A 113 5.84 11.31 -23.58
C SER A 113 4.93 11.12 -22.35
N GLY A 114 3.62 11.02 -22.56
CA GLY A 114 2.62 10.76 -21.52
C GLY A 114 2.63 9.32 -21.00
N GLU A 115 2.88 8.32 -21.86
CA GLU A 115 3.04 6.92 -21.41
C GLU A 115 4.29 6.76 -20.53
N ILE A 116 5.40 7.40 -20.90
CA ILE A 116 6.64 7.43 -20.11
C ILE A 116 6.37 8.04 -18.73
N LEU A 117 5.68 9.18 -18.68
CA LEU A 117 5.32 9.86 -17.43
C LEU A 117 4.38 9.00 -16.57
N PHE A 118 3.38 8.36 -17.18
CA PHE A 118 2.45 7.48 -16.47
C PHE A 118 3.18 6.32 -15.79
N PHE A 119 4.03 5.57 -16.52
CA PHE A 119 4.77 4.46 -15.94
C PHE A 119 5.82 4.93 -14.92
N GLY A 120 6.46 6.08 -15.15
CA GLY A 120 7.37 6.69 -14.18
C GLY A 120 6.68 7.00 -12.84
N LEU A 121 5.53 7.68 -12.90
CA LEU A 121 4.72 7.98 -11.71
C LEU A 121 4.16 6.71 -11.07
N TYR A 122 3.72 5.73 -11.87
CA TYR A 122 3.28 4.43 -11.38
C TYR A 122 4.35 3.76 -10.53
N TYR A 123 5.59 3.63 -11.03
CA TYR A 123 6.66 2.95 -10.30
C TYR A 123 7.09 3.72 -9.04
N ILE A 124 7.18 5.05 -9.11
CA ILE A 124 7.55 5.85 -7.93
C ILE A 124 6.47 5.77 -6.85
N MET A 125 5.20 5.99 -7.21
CA MET A 125 4.10 6.04 -6.24
C MET A 125 3.81 4.65 -5.65
N THR A 126 3.74 3.62 -6.49
CA THR A 126 3.52 2.24 -6.01
C THR A 126 4.74 1.69 -5.28
N GLY A 127 5.95 2.10 -5.64
CA GLY A 127 7.18 1.69 -4.96
C GLY A 127 7.38 2.35 -3.61
N LEU A 128 7.13 3.66 -3.49
CA LEU A 128 7.07 4.33 -2.20
C LEU A 128 6.00 3.72 -1.31
N HIS A 129 4.82 3.44 -1.85
CA HIS A 129 3.77 2.75 -1.09
C HIS A 129 4.21 1.34 -0.65
N GLY A 130 4.81 0.55 -1.56
CA GLY A 130 5.36 -0.77 -1.22
C GLY A 130 6.40 -0.72 -0.11
N LEU A 131 7.27 0.29 -0.10
CA LEU A 131 8.21 0.52 1.00
C LEU A 131 7.48 0.76 2.34
N HIS A 132 6.43 1.58 2.33
CA HIS A 132 5.60 1.82 3.53
C HIS A 132 4.91 0.56 4.02
N VAL A 133 4.39 -0.27 3.10
CA VAL A 133 3.82 -1.58 3.43
C VAL A 133 4.87 -2.45 4.13
N VAL A 134 6.08 -2.56 3.58
CA VAL A 134 7.16 -3.36 4.20
C VAL A 134 7.51 -2.86 5.60
N ILE A 135 7.65 -1.54 5.78
CA ILE A 135 7.89 -0.94 7.10
C ILE A 135 6.74 -1.28 8.06
N GLY A 136 5.49 -1.17 7.59
CA GLY A 136 4.31 -1.50 8.38
C GLY A 136 4.26 -2.96 8.81
N VAL A 137 4.61 -3.90 7.91
CA VAL A 137 4.71 -5.32 8.24
C VAL A 137 5.75 -5.55 9.33
N VAL A 138 6.93 -4.94 9.22
CA VAL A 138 7.99 -5.05 10.23
C VAL A 138 7.51 -4.50 11.57
N LEU A 139 6.86 -3.34 11.59
CA LEU A 139 6.32 -2.73 12.81
C LEU A 139 5.28 -3.63 13.47
N ILE A 140 4.31 -4.15 12.70
CA ILE A 140 3.27 -5.04 13.24
C ILE A 140 3.88 -6.34 13.75
N ALA A 141 4.84 -6.94 13.03
CA ALA A 141 5.54 -8.14 13.49
C ALA A 141 6.28 -7.91 14.82
N ILE A 142 6.94 -6.76 14.98
CA ILE A 142 7.57 -6.38 16.27
C ILE A 142 6.49 -6.23 17.35
N MET A 143 5.36 -5.57 17.05
CA MET A 143 4.26 -5.44 18.00
C MET A 143 3.70 -6.81 18.40
N THR A 144 3.60 -7.77 17.48
CA THR A 144 3.18 -9.14 17.77
C THR A 144 4.13 -9.83 18.75
N VAL A 145 5.43 -9.70 18.55
CA VAL A 145 6.42 -10.23 19.51
C VAL A 145 6.26 -9.56 20.88
N TYR A 146 6.01 -8.26 20.93
CA TYR A 146 5.79 -7.53 22.19
C TYR A 146 4.47 -7.89 22.86
N THR A 147 3.40 -8.18 22.10
CA THR A 147 2.16 -8.73 22.64
C THR A 147 2.39 -10.13 23.18
N ILE A 148 3.13 -10.99 22.49
CA ILE A 148 3.45 -12.36 22.98
C ILE A 148 4.22 -12.30 24.30
N LYS A 149 5.25 -11.45 24.39
CA LYS A 149 6.11 -11.28 25.57
C LYS A 149 5.49 -10.48 26.73
N ASP A 150 4.20 -10.16 26.67
CA ASP A 150 3.48 -9.36 27.69
C ASP A 150 4.09 -7.96 27.93
N VAL A 151 4.84 -7.43 26.97
CA VAL A 151 5.33 -6.04 26.98
C VAL A 151 4.21 -5.07 26.63
N ILE A 152 3.32 -5.50 25.73
CA ILE A 152 2.08 -4.81 25.39
C ILE A 152 0.94 -5.52 26.12
N THR A 153 0.46 -4.89 27.17
CA THR A 153 -0.70 -5.33 27.95
C THR A 153 -1.92 -4.45 27.62
N HIS A 154 -3.07 -4.85 28.14
CA HIS A 154 -4.31 -4.07 28.04
C HIS A 154 -4.12 -2.59 28.41
N ASP A 155 -3.37 -2.30 29.47
CA ASP A 155 -3.18 -0.94 29.99
C ASP A 155 -2.16 -0.13 29.19
N ASN A 156 -1.37 -0.78 28.32
CA ASN A 156 -0.35 -0.13 27.48
C ASN A 156 -0.54 -0.47 25.98
N HIS A 157 -1.78 -0.43 25.51
CA HIS A 157 -2.12 -0.72 24.11
C HIS A 157 -1.77 0.42 23.14
N VAL A 158 -1.34 1.58 23.64
CA VAL A 158 -1.03 2.78 22.84
C VAL A 158 0.03 2.51 21.77
N LYS A 159 1.00 1.63 22.04
CA LYS A 159 2.03 1.24 21.06
C LYS A 159 1.44 0.45 19.89
N LEU A 160 0.54 -0.49 20.18
CA LEU A 160 -0.16 -1.28 19.16
C LEU A 160 -1.12 -0.40 18.36
N GLU A 161 -1.84 0.51 19.03
CA GLU A 161 -2.72 1.47 18.38
C GLU A 161 -1.95 2.41 17.44
N SER A 162 -0.79 2.91 17.87
CA SER A 162 0.07 3.75 17.03
C SER A 162 0.55 3.02 15.77
N ALA A 163 0.89 1.73 15.89
CA ALA A 163 1.24 0.89 14.74
C ALA A 163 0.01 0.62 13.84
N GLY A 164 -1.18 0.45 14.44
CA GLY A 164 -2.45 0.30 13.72
C GLY A 164 -2.80 1.56 12.91
N LEU A 165 -2.67 2.75 13.51
CA LEU A 165 -2.90 4.03 12.81
C LEU A 165 -1.98 4.19 11.59
N TYR A 166 -0.71 3.78 11.70
CA TYR A 166 0.20 3.74 10.55
C TYR A 166 -0.30 2.77 9.47
N TRP A 167 -0.70 1.56 9.86
CA TRP A 167 -1.21 0.55 8.93
C TRP A 167 -2.47 1.02 8.18
N HIS A 168 -3.41 1.63 8.90
CA HIS A 168 -4.63 2.18 8.30
C HIS A 168 -4.32 3.33 7.33
N LEU A 169 -3.33 4.17 7.63
CA LEU A 169 -2.91 5.22 6.70
C LEU A 169 -2.36 4.62 5.39
N VAL A 170 -1.52 3.59 5.49
CA VAL A 170 -0.97 2.89 4.33
C VAL A 170 -2.11 2.32 3.48
N ASP A 171 -3.08 1.66 4.10
CA ASP A 171 -4.28 1.14 3.42
C ASP A 171 -5.09 2.27 2.72
N ILE A 172 -5.33 3.39 3.41
CA ILE A 172 -6.02 4.56 2.81
C ILE A 172 -5.29 5.07 1.57
N ILE A 173 -3.96 5.17 1.59
CA ILE A 173 -3.18 5.58 0.42
C ILE A 173 -3.42 4.62 -0.76
N TRP A 174 -3.50 3.30 -0.50
CA TRP A 174 -3.79 2.32 -1.54
C TRP A 174 -5.21 2.45 -2.12
N ILE A 175 -6.20 2.73 -1.27
CA ILE A 175 -7.60 2.97 -1.68
C ILE A 175 -7.68 4.12 -2.69
N PHE A 176 -6.80 5.13 -2.60
CA PHE A 176 -6.73 6.19 -3.61
C PHE A 176 -5.88 5.82 -4.82
N LEU A 177 -4.76 5.11 -4.64
CA LEU A 177 -3.89 4.67 -5.74
C LEU A 177 -4.63 3.72 -6.71
N PHE A 178 -5.40 2.77 -6.20
CA PHE A 178 -6.03 1.75 -7.03
C PHE A 178 -7.00 2.35 -8.07
N PRO A 179 -8.01 3.17 -7.71
CA PRO A 179 -8.89 3.80 -8.69
C PRO A 179 -8.13 4.72 -9.63
N LEU A 180 -7.13 5.45 -9.12
CA LEU A 180 -6.36 6.41 -9.89
C LEU A 180 -5.62 5.76 -11.08
N PHE A 181 -5.03 4.58 -10.85
CA PHE A 181 -4.24 3.86 -11.85
C PHE A 181 -5.01 2.78 -12.63
N TYR A 182 -6.06 2.18 -12.06
CA TYR A 182 -6.72 1.00 -12.63
C TYR A 182 -8.18 1.23 -13.05
N LEU A 183 -8.89 2.25 -12.55
CA LEU A 183 -10.32 2.44 -12.81
C LEU A 183 -10.66 3.73 -13.56
N ILE A 184 -10.09 4.86 -13.15
CA ILE A 184 -10.38 6.19 -13.72
C ILE A 184 -9.43 6.46 -14.90
N SER A 185 -8.83 5.42 -15.45
CA SER A 185 -7.61 5.50 -16.22
C SER A 185 -7.90 5.10 -17.63
#